data_AF-A0A0S7ZN65-F1
#
_entry.id   AF-A0A0S7ZN65-F1
#
_cell.length_a   1.000
_cell.length_b   1.000
_cell.length_c   1.000
_cell.angle_alpha   90.00
_cell.angle_beta   90.00
_cell.angle_gamma   90.00
#
_symmetry.space_group_name_H-M   'P 1'
#
loop_
_entity.id
_entity.type
_entity.pdbx_description
1 polymer ?
#
loop_
_entity_poly.entity_id
_entity_poly.type
_entity_poly.pdbx_seq_one_letter_code
_entity_poly.pdbx_strand_id
1 'polypeptide(L)'
;RIAADHTVEVYRETDFLVTDLFPAELTEGKHVLLIYRGATKQEYLDLKATRQRMIESDSYDAAARAAVARRLGSLLSYTEEKIDALLAASTPEG
;
A
#
# COMPACT_ATOMS: atom_id res chain seq x y z
N ARG A 1 -14.72 22.62 26.48
CA ARG A 1 -14.95 21.17 26.30
C ARG A 1 -14.86 20.92 24.80
N ILE A 2 -13.70 20.48 24.28
CA ILE A 2 -13.53 20.17 22.86
C ILE A 2 -13.58 18.64 22.78
N ALA A 3 -14.71 18.10 22.34
CA ALA A 3 -14.77 16.70 21.95
C ALA A 3 -14.02 16.60 20.62
N ALA A 4 -12.90 15.88 20.61
CA ALA A 4 -12.15 15.62 19.40
C ALA A 4 -12.98 14.66 18.52
N ASP A 5 -13.31 15.08 17.30
CA ASP A 5 -13.93 14.22 16.29
C ASP A 5 -12.98 13.08 15.95
N HIS A 6 -13.21 11.90 16.54
CA HIS A 6 -12.52 10.67 16.20
C HIS A 6 -13.25 9.92 15.09
N THR A 7 -13.71 10.62 14.05
CA THR A 7 -14.41 9.99 12.94
C THR A 7 -13.41 9.16 12.14
N VAL A 8 -13.57 7.84 12.23
CA VAL A 8 -12.83 6.86 11.44
C VAL A 8 -13.70 6.51 10.24
N GLU A 9 -13.09 6.49 9.07
CA GLU A 9 -13.74 6.09 7.82
C GLU A 9 -13.31 4.69 7.41
N VAL A 10 -14.16 4.04 6.63
CA VAL A 10 -13.99 2.67 6.20
C VAL A 10 -14.21 2.59 4.70
N TYR A 11 -13.23 2.05 3.99
CA TYR A 11 -13.31 1.80 2.56
C TYR A 11 -13.06 0.32 2.28
N ARG A 12 -14.04 -0.32 1.62
CA ARG A 12 -13.93 -1.69 1.16
C ARG A 12 -13.17 -1.70 -0.17
N GLU A 13 -11.93 -2.16 -0.13
CA GLU A 13 -11.12 -2.38 -1.31
C GLU A 13 -11.35 -3.81 -1.82
N THR A 14 -11.65 -3.92 -3.11
CA THR A 14 -11.93 -5.19 -3.78
C THR A 14 -10.82 -5.61 -4.73
N ASP A 15 -9.91 -4.70 -5.03
CA ASP A 15 -8.76 -4.87 -5.88
C ASP A 15 -7.54 -4.30 -5.11
N PHE A 16 -6.99 -5.10 -4.20
CA PHE A 16 -5.91 -4.61 -3.35
C PHE A 16 -4.64 -4.37 -4.16
N LEU A 17 -3.89 -3.35 -3.75
CA LEU A 17 -2.65 -2.94 -4.41
C LEU A 17 -1.57 -4.00 -4.15
N VAL A 18 -1.35 -4.85 -5.15
CA VAL A 18 -0.28 -5.87 -5.12
C VAL A 18 1.07 -5.20 -5.32
N THR A 19 1.95 -5.36 -4.33
CA THR A 19 3.32 -4.83 -4.29
C THR A 19 4.23 -5.82 -3.61
N ASP A 20 5.54 -5.61 -3.72
CA ASP A 20 6.57 -6.43 -3.09
C ASP A 20 6.55 -6.38 -1.55
N LEU A 21 5.70 -5.54 -0.94
CA LEU A 21 5.54 -5.48 0.50
C LEU A 21 4.96 -6.77 1.09
N PHE A 22 4.21 -7.52 0.30
CA PHE A 22 3.60 -8.78 0.69
C PHE A 22 3.78 -9.82 -0.43
N PRO A 23 3.84 -11.12 -0.11
CA PRO A 23 3.67 -12.16 -1.11
C PRO A 23 2.36 -11.97 -1.88
N ALA A 24 2.38 -12.24 -3.18
CA ALA A 24 1.22 -12.05 -4.05
C ALA A 24 0.01 -12.87 -3.57
N GLU A 25 0.22 -14.06 -3.00
CA GLU A 25 -0.85 -14.93 -2.51
C GLU A 25 -1.64 -14.31 -1.34
N LEU A 26 -1.03 -13.35 -0.63
CA LEU A 26 -1.67 -12.63 0.47
C LEU A 26 -2.46 -11.41 0.00
N THR A 27 -2.32 -11.00 -1.26
CA THR A 27 -2.87 -9.74 -1.77
C THR A 27 -3.75 -9.90 -3.01
N GLU A 28 -3.43 -10.83 -3.89
CA GLU A 28 -4.16 -11.07 -5.13
C GLU A 28 -5.55 -11.66 -4.87
N GLY A 29 -6.57 -11.02 -5.46
CA GLY A 29 -7.98 -11.40 -5.30
C GLY A 29 -8.52 -11.25 -3.87
N LYS A 30 -7.79 -10.58 -2.96
CA LYS A 30 -8.22 -10.37 -1.58
C LYS A 30 -8.98 -9.05 -1.44
N HIS A 31 -10.08 -9.13 -0.69
CA HIS A 31 -10.77 -7.94 -0.19
C HIS A 31 -10.11 -7.48 1.09
N VAL A 32 -9.87 -6.17 1.21
CA VAL A 32 -9.35 -5.57 2.43
C VAL A 32 -10.17 -4.36 2.84
N LEU A 33 -10.23 -4.15 4.15
CA LEU A 33 -10.89 -3.03 4.74
C LEU A 33 -9.85 -1.98 5.10
N LEU A 34 -9.82 -0.87 4.36
CA LEU A 34 -8.99 0.27 4.73
C LEU A 34 -9.75 1.09 5.77
N ILE A 35 -9.20 1.13 6.97
CA ILE A 35 -9.69 1.93 8.08
C ILE A 35 -8.77 3.13 8.17
N TYR A 36 -9.30 4.34 7.94
CA TYR A 36 -8.48 5.52 7.75
C TYR A 36 -9.12 6.79 8.33
N ARG A 37 -8.35 7.90 8.30
CA ARG A 37 -8.83 9.24 8.64
C ARG A 37 -8.31 10.25 7.61
N GLY A 38 -9.12 11.24 7.28
CA GLY A 38 -8.69 12.34 6.41
C GLY A 38 -8.25 11.87 5.02
N ALA A 39 -7.10 12.35 4.56
CA ALA A 39 -6.66 12.19 3.16
C ALA A 39 -6.10 10.81 2.80
N THR A 40 -5.89 9.89 3.76
CA THR A 40 -5.22 8.60 3.54
C THR A 40 -5.85 7.75 2.43
N LYS A 41 -7.19 7.77 2.29
CA LYS A 41 -7.85 7.07 1.18
C LYS A 41 -7.45 7.66 -0.17
N GLN A 42 -7.40 8.98 -0.29
CA GLN A 42 -7.01 9.61 -1.55
C GLN A 42 -5.55 9.31 -1.87
N GLU A 43 -4.65 9.37 -0.88
CA GLU A 43 -3.24 9.01 -1.05
C GLU A 43 -3.06 7.56 -1.50
N TYR A 44 -3.88 6.65 -0.98
CA TYR A 44 -3.91 5.25 -1.44
C TYR A 44 -4.40 5.11 -2.89
N LEU A 45 -5.48 5.79 -3.27
CA LEU A 45 -6.00 5.76 -4.65
C LEU A 45 -5.00 6.38 -5.63
N ASP A 46 -4.33 7.47 -5.25
CA ASP A 46 -3.30 8.12 -6.05
C ASP A 46 -2.08 7.22 -6.23
N LEU A 47 -1.71 6.44 -5.19
CA LEU A 47 -0.65 5.44 -5.29
C LEU A 47 -1.02 4.34 -6.29
N LYS A 48 -2.26 3.82 -6.26
CA LYS A 48 -2.75 2.85 -7.26
C LYS A 48 -2.64 3.40 -8.68
N ALA A 49 -3.15 4.62 -8.90
CA ALA A 49 -3.11 5.27 -10.21
C ALA A 49 -1.67 5.58 -10.68
N THR A 50 -0.77 5.92 -9.76
CA THR A 50 0.64 6.16 -10.07
C THR A 50 1.34 4.88 -10.50
N ARG A 51 1.15 3.77 -9.78
CA ARG A 51 1.66 2.46 -10.19
C ARG A 51 1.15 2.07 -11.58
N GLN A 52 -0.15 2.24 -11.83
CA GLN A 52 -0.76 1.89 -13.12
C GLN A 52 -0.14 2.68 -14.27
N ARG A 53 0.06 3.99 -14.10
CA ARG A 53 0.78 4.83 -15.09
C ARG A 53 2.22 4.37 -15.31
N MET A 54 2.93 3.98 -14.25
CA MET A 54 4.29 3.45 -14.38
C MET A 54 4.31 2.19 -15.24
N ILE A 55 3.37 1.27 -15.04
CA ILE A 55 3.22 0.06 -15.85
C ILE A 55 2.93 0.41 -17.31
N GLU A 56 1.98 1.30 -17.57
CA GLU A 56 1.62 1.73 -18.93
C GLU A 56 2.76 2.42 -19.67
N SER A 57 3.65 3.10 -18.93
CA SER A 57 4.84 3.78 -19.47
C SER A 57 6.11 2.94 -19.51
N ASP A 58 6.02 1.65 -19.15
CA ASP A 58 7.17 0.73 -19.03
C ASP A 58 8.29 1.26 -18.09
N SER A 59 7.91 2.01 -17.06
CA SER A 59 8.81 2.58 -16.05
C SER A 59 8.67 1.94 -14.67
N TYR A 60 7.90 0.84 -14.57
CA TYR A 60 7.70 0.11 -13.31
C TYR A 60 8.81 -0.92 -13.06
N ASP A 61 10.05 -0.44 -13.02
CA ASP A 61 11.26 -1.22 -12.76
C ASP A 61 11.41 -1.60 -11.27
N ALA A 62 12.52 -2.26 -10.92
CA ALA A 62 12.79 -2.71 -9.55
C ALA A 62 12.82 -1.55 -8.53
N ALA A 63 13.33 -0.39 -8.90
CA ALA A 63 13.40 0.77 -8.02
C ALA A 63 11.99 1.36 -7.81
N ALA A 64 11.20 1.49 -8.89
CA ALA A 64 9.82 1.94 -8.83
C ALA A 64 8.94 0.98 -8.01
N ARG A 65 9.11 -0.34 -8.17
CA ARG A 65 8.44 -1.37 -7.36
C ARG A 65 8.72 -1.20 -5.87
N ALA A 66 9.99 -1.09 -5.50
CA ALA A 66 10.39 -0.89 -4.10
C ALA A 66 9.82 0.42 -3.52
N ALA A 67 9.83 1.51 -4.29
CA ALA A 67 9.29 2.80 -3.86
C ALA A 67 7.77 2.73 -3.60
N VAL A 68 7.01 2.07 -4.49
CA VAL A 68 5.56 1.86 -4.32
C VAL A 68 5.27 0.98 -3.11
N ALA A 69 6.03 -0.10 -2.90
CA ALA A 69 5.86 -1.00 -1.76
C ALA A 69 6.13 -0.28 -0.42
N ARG A 70 7.21 0.51 -0.33
CA ARG A 70 7.52 1.33 0.85
C ARG A 70 6.43 2.36 1.14
N ARG A 71 5.90 3.02 0.10
CA ARG A 71 4.84 4.01 0.26
C ARG A 71 3.53 3.38 0.71
N LEU A 72 3.20 2.18 0.21
CA LEU A 72 2.06 1.41 0.72
C LEU A 72 2.24 1.07 2.20
N GLY A 73 3.43 0.61 2.61
CA GLY A 73 3.73 0.30 4.02
C GLY A 73 3.58 1.51 4.94
N SER A 74 4.02 2.68 4.49
CA SER A 74 3.85 3.95 5.20
C SER A 74 2.36 4.33 5.35
N LEU A 75 1.54 4.16 4.30
CA LEU A 75 0.09 4.38 4.37
C LEU A 75 -0.60 3.42 5.36
N LEU A 76 -0.07 2.20 5.51
CA LEU A 76 -0.51 1.22 6.51
C LEU A 76 0.05 1.51 7.91
N SER A 77 0.74 2.64 8.09
CA SER A 77 1.34 3.08 9.36
C SER A 77 2.41 2.12 9.91
N TYR A 78 3.07 1.37 9.03
CA TYR A 78 4.22 0.55 9.43
C TYR A 78 5.47 1.41 9.61
N THR A 79 6.31 1.02 10.56
CA THR A 79 7.65 1.61 10.74
C THR A 79 8.56 1.21 9.58
N GLU A 80 9.60 2.01 9.31
CA GLU A 80 10.60 1.69 8.29
C GLU A 80 11.21 0.31 8.52
N GLU A 81 11.55 -0.03 9.77
CA GLU A 81 12.07 -1.35 10.17
C GLU A 81 11.11 -2.49 9.80
N LYS A 82 9.80 -2.30 10.01
CA LYS A 82 8.80 -3.30 9.67
C LYS A 82 8.64 -3.44 8.16
N ILE A 83 8.69 -2.32 7.44
CA ILE A 83 8.63 -2.30 5.98
C ILE A 83 9.82 -3.05 5.39
N ASP A 84 11.03 -2.76 5.84
CA ASP A 84 12.24 -3.43 5.36
C ASP A 84 12.21 -4.93 5.70
N ALA A 85 11.75 -5.32 6.89
CA ALA A 85 11.57 -6.72 7.25
C ALA A 85 10.54 -7.45 6.36
N LEU A 86 9.43 -6.79 6.01
CA LEU A 86 8.42 -7.34 5.12
C LEU A 86 8.94 -7.49 3.68
N LEU A 87 9.68 -6.50 3.17
CA LEU A 87 10.29 -6.56 1.84
C LEU A 87 11.33 -7.68 1.75
N ALA A 88 12.17 -7.83 2.79
CA ALA A 88 13.14 -8.91 2.86
C ALA A 88 12.47 -10.29 2.87
N ALA A 89 11.35 -10.45 3.59
CA ALA A 89 10.60 -11.70 3.66
C ALA A 89 9.76 -12.00 2.41
N SER A 90 9.42 -10.99 1.62
CA SER A 90 8.56 -11.12 0.42
C SER A 90 9.37 -11.29 -0.87
N THR A 91 10.70 -11.13 -0.80
CA THR A 91 11.59 -11.45 -1.91
C THR A 91 11.78 -12.96 -1.94
N PRO A 92 11.46 -13.67 -3.04
CA PRO A 92 11.86 -15.07 -3.17
C PRO A 92 13.40 -15.11 -3.06
N GLU A 93 13.93 -15.92 -2.15
CA GLU A 93 15.34 -16.28 -2.21
C GLU A 93 15.56 -16.83 -3.63
N GLY A 94 16.43 -16.16 -4.40
CA GLY A 94 16.66 -16.44 -5.81
C GLY A 94 17.18 -17.85 -6.08
#